data_AF-A0A2A2TF79-F1
#
_entry.id   AF-A0A2A2TF79-F1
#
_cell.length_a   1.000
_cell.length_b   1.000
_cell.length_c   1.000
_cell.angle_alpha   90.00
_cell.angle_beta   90.00
_cell.angle_gamma   90.00
#
_symmetry.space_group_name_H-M   'P 1'
#
loop_
_entity.id
_entity.type
_entity.pdbx_description
1 polymer ?
#
loop_
_entity_poly.entity_id
_entity_poly.type
_entity_poly.pdbx_seq_one_letter_code
_entity_poly.pdbx_strand_id
1 'polypeptide(L)'
;MLRRGSVVSATAGEAGNGGNVNINSKFIIAIPKEDSDIIANAFEGNGGRVQINTQGIFGTEFRSQETNQSDITASSKFGVSGIVTIESPDNSSIPNNLGKLPQKAIDTDALIANSCIARRNQQQNGSFFITGSGGLPLRPGDPSLPFYSTGDVQPIPTESTTLPTQTRPWQIGDRVIEPSGVYELPNGKLVLGKEC
;
A
#
# COMPACT_ATOMS: atom_id res chain seq x y z
N MET A 1 28.59 9.78 -1.13
CA MET A 1 28.18 8.72 -0.19
C MET A 1 29.08 8.84 1.02
N LEU A 2 28.50 8.98 2.20
CA LEU A 2 29.19 9.19 3.47
C LEU A 2 29.07 7.90 4.30
N ARG A 3 30.19 7.37 4.79
CA ARG A 3 30.25 6.12 5.54
C ARG A 3 31.37 6.11 6.57
N ARG A 4 31.21 5.30 7.61
CA ARG A 4 32.23 5.00 8.64
C ARG A 4 32.84 6.26 9.26
N GLY A 5 32.01 7.17 9.76
CA GLY A 5 32.50 8.40 10.39
C GLY A 5 33.03 9.43 9.39
N SER A 6 32.48 9.51 8.18
CA SER A 6 32.96 10.47 7.17
C SER A 6 32.55 11.88 7.53
N VAL A 7 33.48 12.84 7.54
CA VAL A 7 33.20 14.24 7.89
C VAL A 7 33.55 15.17 6.73
N VAL A 8 32.61 16.05 6.39
CA VAL A 8 32.81 17.23 5.53
C VAL A 8 32.71 18.45 6.43
N SER A 9 33.81 19.16 6.67
CA SER A 9 33.86 20.25 7.66
C SER A 9 34.37 21.57 7.09
N ALA A 10 33.71 22.65 7.51
CA ALA A 10 34.22 24.02 7.43
C ALA A 10 34.13 24.69 8.82
N THR A 11 34.43 23.94 9.89
CA THR A 11 34.33 24.43 11.26
C THR A 11 35.43 25.44 11.58
N ALA A 12 35.09 26.53 12.26
CA ALA A 12 36.05 27.52 12.76
C ALA A 12 36.29 27.37 14.26
N GLY A 13 37.56 27.54 14.67
CA GLY A 13 37.97 27.61 16.07
C GLY A 13 38.02 29.05 16.60
N GLU A 14 38.06 29.17 17.93
CA GLU A 14 38.19 30.45 18.66
C GLU A 14 37.14 31.48 18.18
N ALA A 15 37.55 32.72 17.94
CA ALA A 15 36.73 33.84 17.47
C ALA A 15 36.32 33.77 15.98
N GLY A 16 36.63 32.69 15.27
CA GLY A 16 36.32 32.53 13.85
C GLY A 16 34.84 32.20 13.59
N ASN A 17 34.31 32.73 12.49
CA ASN A 17 32.99 32.32 11.98
C ASN A 17 33.09 31.02 11.19
N GLY A 18 32.08 30.16 11.28
CA GLY A 18 31.97 28.93 10.52
C GLY A 18 32.00 29.22 9.01
N GLY A 19 32.66 28.35 8.26
CA GLY A 19 32.81 28.48 6.82
C GLY A 19 31.57 28.07 6.04
N ASN A 20 31.66 28.18 4.72
CA ASN A 20 30.58 27.78 3.81
C ASN A 20 30.87 26.39 3.24
N VAL A 21 29.91 25.48 3.36
CA VAL A 21 29.92 24.17 2.72
C VAL A 21 28.90 24.19 1.58
N ASN A 22 29.37 24.06 0.34
CA ASN A 22 28.52 23.99 -0.85
C ASN A 22 28.64 22.59 -1.47
N ILE A 23 27.55 21.84 -1.51
CA ILE A 23 27.52 20.49 -2.08
C ILE A 23 26.54 20.44 -3.25
N ASN A 24 27.05 20.09 -4.42
CA ASN A 24 26.25 19.79 -5.60
C ASN A 24 26.42 18.30 -5.93
N SER A 25 25.38 17.50 -5.71
CA SER A 25 25.41 16.06 -5.97
C SER A 25 24.09 15.60 -6.55
N LYS A 26 24.06 14.45 -7.24
CA LYS A 26 22.78 13.82 -7.60
C LYS A 26 22.10 13.24 -6.36
N PHE A 27 22.86 12.55 -5.52
CA PHE A 27 22.35 11.94 -4.30
C PHE A 27 23.36 12.09 -3.16
N ILE A 28 22.83 12.33 -1.97
CA ILE A 28 23.59 12.26 -0.72
C ILE A 28 22.99 11.11 0.07
N ILE A 29 23.85 10.15 0.42
CA ILE A 29 23.47 8.97 1.18
C ILE A 29 24.46 8.90 2.34
N ALA A 30 23.93 8.96 3.56
CA ALA A 30 24.65 8.70 4.80
C ALA A 30 23.94 7.56 5.54
N ILE A 31 24.69 6.72 6.25
CA ILE A 31 24.09 5.65 7.06
C ILE A 31 23.78 6.24 8.45
N PRO A 32 22.52 6.29 8.91
CA PRO A 32 22.14 7.03 10.12
C PRO A 32 22.91 6.71 11.40
N LYS A 33 23.53 5.52 11.49
CA LYS A 33 24.28 5.04 12.66
C LYS A 33 25.80 5.01 12.44
N GLU A 34 26.29 5.58 11.35
CA GLU A 34 27.71 5.67 11.04
C GLU A 34 28.27 7.09 11.23
N ASP A 35 27.57 7.96 11.97
CA ASP A 35 28.13 9.23 12.48
C ASP A 35 28.86 10.06 11.40
N SER A 36 28.20 10.25 10.26
CA SER A 36 28.84 10.84 9.08
C SER A 36 28.24 12.20 8.79
N ASP A 37 29.05 13.24 8.91
CA ASP A 37 28.55 14.58 9.15
C ASP A 37 29.00 15.60 8.11
N ILE A 38 28.15 16.60 7.94
CA ILE A 38 28.41 17.81 7.15
C ILE A 38 28.30 19.00 8.10
N ILE A 39 29.44 19.58 8.47
CA ILE A 39 29.54 20.54 9.57
C ILE A 39 30.11 21.89 9.11
N ALA A 40 29.47 22.97 9.55
CA ALA A 40 29.88 24.35 9.35
C ALA A 40 29.81 25.11 10.69
N ASN A 41 30.32 24.51 11.75
CA ASN A 41 30.18 25.00 13.11
C ASN A 41 31.19 26.11 13.45
N ALA A 42 30.95 26.81 14.55
CA ALA A 42 31.88 27.79 15.12
C ALA A 42 31.92 27.69 16.65
N PHE A 43 32.99 28.20 17.26
CA PHE A 43 33.09 28.27 18.71
C PHE A 43 32.60 29.62 19.26
N GLU A 44 33.36 30.70 19.08
CA GLU A 44 32.95 32.05 19.51
C GLU A 44 32.30 32.88 18.39
N GLY A 45 32.72 32.69 17.14
CA GLY A 45 32.10 33.36 15.99
C GLY A 45 30.73 32.77 15.62
N ASN A 46 30.07 33.34 14.62
CA ASN A 46 28.78 32.83 14.12
C ASN A 46 28.95 31.53 13.33
N GLY A 47 27.95 30.65 13.38
CA GLY A 47 27.89 29.45 12.57
C GLY A 47 27.87 29.77 11.08
N GLY A 48 28.36 28.84 10.28
CA GLY A 48 28.55 29.00 8.84
C GLY A 48 27.30 28.78 8.00
N ARG A 49 27.50 28.49 6.71
CA ARG A 49 26.40 28.17 5.80
C ARG A 49 26.62 26.81 5.18
N VAL A 50 25.59 25.96 5.21
CA VAL A 50 25.57 24.72 4.45
C VAL A 50 24.51 24.85 3.36
N GLN A 51 24.93 24.85 2.10
CA GLN A 51 24.04 24.79 0.94
C GLN A 51 24.20 23.44 0.25
N ILE A 52 23.09 22.72 0.11
CA ILE A 52 23.06 21.42 -0.54
C ILE A 52 22.06 21.48 -1.69
N ASN A 53 22.53 21.22 -2.90
CA ASN A 53 21.68 21.04 -4.08
C ASN A 53 21.77 19.57 -4.49
N THR A 54 20.64 18.85 -4.38
CA THR A 54 20.60 17.40 -4.62
C THR A 54 19.26 16.93 -5.18
N GLN A 55 19.23 15.80 -5.89
CA GLN A 55 17.97 15.15 -6.29
C GLN A 55 17.39 14.31 -5.15
N GLY A 56 18.21 13.96 -4.16
CA GLY A 56 17.75 13.28 -2.95
C GLY A 56 18.81 13.25 -1.86
N ILE A 57 18.35 13.31 -0.61
CA ILE A 57 19.17 13.15 0.58
C ILE A 57 18.54 12.09 1.49
N PHE A 58 19.35 11.16 1.96
CA PHE A 58 18.88 10.01 2.72
C PHE A 58 19.81 9.69 3.89
N GLY A 59 19.20 9.40 5.04
CA GLY A 59 19.87 8.87 6.23
C GLY A 59 20.73 9.88 7.01
N THR A 60 20.67 11.16 6.63
CA THR A 60 21.17 12.30 7.39
C THR A 60 20.12 13.39 7.37
N GLU A 61 20.10 14.23 8.40
CA GLU A 61 19.18 15.36 8.51
C GLU A 61 19.86 16.54 9.18
N PHE A 62 19.26 17.72 9.04
CA PHE A 62 19.69 18.88 9.79
C PHE A 62 19.34 18.72 11.27
N ARG A 63 20.32 18.93 12.14
CA ARG A 63 20.13 19.03 13.59
C ARG A 63 20.82 20.29 14.12
N SER A 64 20.29 20.83 15.21
CA SER A 64 20.87 22.02 15.85
C SER A 64 22.18 21.76 16.58
N GLN A 65 22.48 20.48 16.89
CA GLN A 65 23.71 20.01 17.51
C GLN A 65 24.08 18.64 16.92
N GLU A 66 25.37 18.31 16.93
CA GLU A 66 25.89 17.00 16.54
C GLU A 66 25.40 15.91 17.51
N THR A 67 25.09 14.76 16.95
CA THR A 67 24.64 13.54 17.65
C THR A 67 25.52 12.37 17.20
N ASN A 68 25.31 11.16 17.73
CA ASN A 68 26.00 9.97 17.24
C ASN A 68 25.38 9.42 15.93
N GLN A 69 24.66 10.27 15.20
CA GLN A 69 23.98 9.94 13.95
C GLN A 69 24.52 10.83 12.85
N SER A 70 24.35 10.43 11.60
CA SER A 70 24.78 11.28 10.48
C SER A 70 24.02 12.61 10.48
N ASP A 71 24.76 13.70 10.59
CA ASP A 71 24.24 15.04 10.87
C ASP A 71 24.63 16.08 9.82
N ILE A 72 23.76 17.08 9.65
CA ILE A 72 24.08 18.33 8.96
C ILE A 72 23.96 19.45 9.99
N THR A 73 25.06 20.14 10.29
CA THR A 73 25.07 21.17 11.34
C THR A 73 25.74 22.46 10.87
N ALA A 74 25.17 23.59 11.27
CA ALA A 74 25.74 24.93 11.14
C ALA A 74 25.38 25.71 12.40
N SER A 75 26.09 25.46 13.48
CA SER A 75 25.82 25.96 14.83
C SER A 75 27.00 26.75 15.39
N SER A 76 26.76 27.52 16.45
CA SER A 76 27.82 28.17 17.21
C SER A 76 27.63 27.99 18.72
N LYS A 77 28.74 27.91 19.46
CA LYS A 77 28.70 27.76 20.93
C LYS A 77 28.39 29.08 21.64
N PHE A 78 29.04 30.18 21.25
CA PHE A 78 28.85 31.51 21.83
C PHE A 78 28.36 32.57 20.84
N GLY A 79 28.40 32.28 19.54
CA GLY A 79 27.85 33.13 18.49
C GLY A 79 26.43 32.72 18.08
N VAL A 80 25.95 33.29 16.97
CA VAL A 80 24.65 32.96 16.37
C VAL A 80 24.76 31.70 15.52
N SER A 81 23.74 30.84 15.52
CA SER A 81 23.68 29.68 14.61
C SER A 81 23.69 30.10 13.14
N GLY A 82 24.33 29.25 12.33
CA GLY A 82 24.40 29.38 10.89
C GLY A 82 23.11 28.97 10.18
N ILE A 83 23.18 28.90 8.85
CA ILE A 83 22.03 28.57 7.99
C ILE A 83 22.31 27.28 7.24
N VAL A 84 21.35 26.35 7.27
CA VAL A 84 21.36 25.14 6.46
C VAL A 84 20.21 25.22 5.45
N THR A 85 20.54 25.12 4.17
CA THR A 85 19.60 25.16 3.06
C THR A 85 19.79 23.91 2.22
N ILE A 86 18.72 23.11 2.10
CA ILE A 86 18.71 21.87 1.33
C ILE A 86 17.68 22.04 0.22
N GLU A 87 18.18 22.18 -1.00
CA GLU A 87 17.38 22.21 -2.21
C GLU A 87 17.31 20.81 -2.79
N SER A 88 16.15 20.19 -2.64
CA SER A 88 15.83 18.89 -3.25
C SER A 88 14.37 18.84 -3.68
N PRO A 89 14.03 18.03 -4.71
CA PRO A 89 12.64 17.76 -5.05
C PRO A 89 11.84 17.31 -3.82
N ASP A 90 10.58 17.76 -3.71
CA ASP A 90 9.70 17.37 -2.61
C ASP A 90 9.47 15.84 -2.67
N ASN A 91 10.11 15.13 -1.74
CA ASN A 91 9.98 13.70 -1.57
C ASN A 91 9.21 13.32 -0.30
N SER A 92 8.54 14.29 0.35
CA SER A 92 7.74 14.09 1.57
C SER A 92 6.64 13.02 1.42
N SER A 93 6.24 12.74 0.18
CA SER A 93 5.24 11.73 -0.17
C SER A 93 5.79 10.30 -0.24
N ILE A 94 7.12 10.10 -0.32
CA ILE A 94 7.74 8.76 -0.45
C ILE A 94 7.69 7.96 0.87
N PRO A 95 8.02 8.52 2.05
CA PRO A 95 7.97 7.78 3.32
C PRO A 95 6.54 7.35 3.71
N ASN A 96 5.54 8.19 3.43
CA ASN A 96 4.16 7.99 3.86
C ASN A 96 3.40 6.91 3.08
N ASN A 97 3.97 6.39 2.00
CA ASN A 97 3.35 5.34 1.17
C ASN A 97 4.12 4.00 1.21
N LEU A 98 5.15 3.89 2.05
CA LEU A 98 5.78 2.62 2.38
C LEU A 98 4.99 1.94 3.50
N GLY A 99 3.75 1.54 3.19
CA GLY A 99 2.98 0.68 4.08
C GLY A 99 3.79 -0.56 4.43
N LYS A 100 3.82 -0.95 5.70
CA LYS A 100 4.47 -2.21 6.12
C LYS A 100 3.94 -3.34 5.22
N LEU A 101 4.84 -4.07 4.55
CA LEU A 101 4.43 -5.28 3.85
C LEU A 101 3.66 -6.16 4.86
N PRO A 102 2.48 -6.69 4.48
CA PRO A 102 1.76 -7.63 5.34
C PRO A 102 2.71 -8.74 5.78
N GLN A 103 2.92 -8.85 7.08
CA GLN A 103 3.90 -9.78 7.65
C GLN A 103 3.46 -11.25 7.46
N LYS A 104 2.17 -11.46 7.19
CA LYS A 104 1.62 -12.71 6.68
C LYS A 104 1.55 -12.64 5.17
N ALA A 105 2.36 -13.48 4.50
CA ALA A 105 2.05 -13.91 3.14
C ALA A 105 0.62 -14.46 3.14
N ILE A 106 -0.13 -14.20 2.06
CA ILE A 106 -1.45 -14.78 1.87
C ILE A 106 -1.27 -16.31 1.90
N ASP A 107 -1.82 -16.95 2.92
CA ASP A 107 -1.86 -18.39 3.05
C ASP A 107 -2.88 -18.91 2.02
N THR A 108 -2.37 -19.37 0.88
CA THR A 108 -3.20 -19.89 -0.21
C THR A 108 -3.98 -21.14 0.21
N ASP A 109 -3.49 -21.90 1.19
CA ASP A 109 -4.17 -23.10 1.67
C ASP A 109 -5.38 -22.73 2.54
N ALA A 110 -5.32 -21.62 3.28
CA ALA A 110 -6.47 -21.05 3.99
C ALA A 110 -7.54 -20.46 3.06
N LEU A 111 -7.17 -20.00 1.86
CA LEU A 111 -8.11 -19.56 0.82
C LEU A 111 -8.80 -20.74 0.10
N ILE A 112 -8.14 -21.89 0.02
CA ILE A 112 -8.70 -23.11 -0.60
C ILE A 112 -9.64 -23.84 0.38
N ALA A 113 -9.54 -23.58 1.70
CA ALA A 113 -10.23 -24.36 2.72
C ALA A 113 -11.73 -24.05 2.94
N ASN A 114 -12.34 -23.09 2.25
CA ASN A 114 -13.78 -22.78 2.41
C ASN A 114 -14.69 -23.29 1.28
N SER A 115 -14.27 -24.28 0.49
CA SER A 115 -15.21 -25.04 -0.34
C SER A 115 -15.86 -26.16 0.47
N CYS A 116 -16.84 -25.82 1.30
CA CYS A 116 -17.74 -26.82 1.88
C CYS A 116 -18.78 -27.20 0.82
N ILE A 117 -18.53 -28.28 0.08
CA ILE A 117 -19.62 -29.16 -0.35
C ILE A 117 -20.21 -29.74 0.92
N ALA A 118 -21.20 -29.07 1.50
CA ALA A 118 -22.00 -29.62 2.57
C ALA A 118 -22.99 -30.63 1.97
N ARG A 119 -22.75 -31.93 2.18
CA ARG A 119 -23.81 -32.93 2.05
C ARG A 119 -24.89 -32.64 3.10
N ARG A 120 -26.13 -32.48 2.61
CA ARG A 120 -27.39 -32.26 3.32
C ARG A 120 -27.64 -33.28 4.44
N ASN A 121 -28.29 -32.82 5.51
CA ASN A 121 -29.48 -33.45 6.13
C ASN A 121 -30.02 -32.58 7.28
N GLN A 122 -30.76 -31.51 6.97
CA GLN A 122 -31.89 -30.92 7.72
C GLN A 122 -32.03 -29.41 7.44
N GLN A 123 -33.30 -28.97 7.43
CA GLN A 123 -33.75 -27.65 6.99
C GLN A 123 -33.31 -26.51 7.94
N GLN A 124 -32.79 -25.40 7.40
CA GLN A 124 -33.47 -24.08 7.35
C GLN A 124 -32.50 -22.92 7.02
N ASN A 125 -33.07 -21.89 6.38
CA ASN A 125 -32.58 -20.52 6.14
C ASN A 125 -31.26 -20.36 5.37
N GLY A 126 -31.35 -20.47 4.04
CA GLY A 126 -30.31 -19.93 3.17
C GLY A 126 -30.35 -18.39 3.21
N SER A 127 -29.22 -17.76 3.52
CA SER A 127 -29.01 -16.34 3.26
C SER A 127 -28.18 -16.18 1.99
N PHE A 128 -28.65 -15.30 1.11
CA PHE A 128 -27.96 -14.85 -0.07
C PHE A 128 -27.58 -13.39 0.18
N PHE A 129 -26.28 -13.08 0.17
CA PHE A 129 -25.81 -11.70 0.28
C PHE A 129 -25.19 -11.27 -1.03
N ILE A 130 -25.74 -10.18 -1.57
CA ILE A 130 -25.31 -9.51 -2.80
C ILE A 130 -24.15 -8.58 -2.42
N THR A 131 -22.99 -8.75 -3.06
CA THR A 131 -21.96 -7.71 -3.05
C THR A 131 -22.24 -6.77 -4.22
N GLY A 132 -22.40 -5.48 -3.90
CA GLY A 132 -23.07 -4.51 -4.74
C GLY A 132 -22.34 -4.09 -6.02
N SER A 133 -23.06 -3.27 -6.77
CA SER A 133 -22.66 -2.55 -7.98
C SER A 133 -21.75 -1.36 -7.67
N GLY A 134 -20.54 -1.34 -8.24
CA GLY A 134 -19.76 -0.13 -8.43
C GLY A 134 -19.16 0.50 -7.17
N GLY A 135 -17.96 0.04 -6.81
CA GLY A 135 -17.07 0.76 -5.89
C GLY A 135 -15.85 1.31 -6.63
N LEU A 136 -15.46 2.55 -6.32
CA LEU A 136 -14.12 3.05 -6.65
C LEU A 136 -13.07 2.13 -5.99
N PRO A 137 -11.90 1.93 -6.61
CA PRO A 137 -10.82 1.16 -6.00
C PRO A 137 -10.53 1.73 -4.61
N LEU A 138 -10.39 0.85 -3.61
CA LEU A 138 -10.17 1.22 -2.22
C LEU A 138 -8.93 2.12 -2.06
N ARG A 139 -7.95 1.97 -2.98
CA ARG A 139 -6.76 2.81 -3.08
C ARG A 139 -6.36 3.06 -4.55
N PRO A 140 -5.72 4.20 -4.85
CA PRO A 140 -5.10 4.41 -6.15
C PRO A 140 -4.07 3.31 -6.44
N GLY A 141 -4.24 2.58 -7.56
CA GLY A 141 -3.34 1.51 -7.99
C GLY A 141 -3.86 0.08 -7.77
N ASP A 142 -4.98 -0.09 -7.06
CA ASP A 142 -5.63 -1.41 -6.97
C ASP A 142 -6.22 -1.83 -8.33
N PRO A 143 -6.16 -3.13 -8.69
CA PRO A 143 -6.79 -3.63 -9.90
C PRO A 143 -8.31 -3.41 -9.82
N SER A 144 -8.91 -2.96 -10.94
CA SER A 144 -10.37 -2.82 -11.03
C SER A 144 -11.04 -4.17 -10.77
N LEU A 145 -12.04 -4.19 -9.88
CA LEU A 145 -12.83 -5.39 -9.67
C LEU A 145 -13.49 -5.81 -10.99
N PRO A 146 -13.42 -7.09 -11.38
CA PRO A 146 -14.04 -7.56 -12.60
C PRO A 146 -15.56 -7.39 -12.54
N PHE A 147 -16.13 -6.77 -13.60
CA PHE A 147 -17.57 -6.73 -13.78
C PHE A 147 -18.05 -8.09 -14.29
N TYR A 148 -18.83 -8.80 -13.47
CA TYR A 148 -19.60 -9.95 -13.92
C TYR A 148 -21.03 -9.48 -14.19
N SER A 149 -21.45 -9.53 -15.46
CA SER A 149 -22.84 -9.25 -15.83
C SER A 149 -23.72 -10.39 -15.33
N THR A 150 -24.64 -10.10 -14.42
CA THR A 150 -25.73 -11.04 -14.11
C THR A 150 -26.79 -10.92 -15.22
N GLY A 151 -27.30 -12.04 -15.70
CA GLY A 151 -28.44 -12.03 -16.62
C GLY A 151 -29.73 -11.55 -15.92
N ASP A 152 -30.68 -11.08 -16.70
CA ASP A 152 -31.99 -10.63 -16.19
C ASP A 152 -32.81 -11.83 -15.68
N VAL A 153 -33.42 -11.68 -14.50
CA VAL A 153 -34.34 -12.68 -13.94
C VAL A 153 -35.65 -12.60 -14.71
N GLN A 154 -36.11 -13.72 -15.27
CA GLN A 154 -37.39 -13.80 -15.97
C GLN A 154 -38.45 -14.52 -15.11
N PRO A 155 -39.71 -14.06 -15.12
CA PRO A 155 -40.82 -14.80 -14.51
C PRO A 155 -41.11 -16.09 -15.31
N ILE A 156 -41.54 -17.14 -14.61
CA ILE A 156 -41.95 -18.39 -15.26
C ILE A 156 -43.19 -18.13 -16.14
N PRO A 157 -43.18 -18.44 -17.45
CA PRO A 157 -44.37 -18.36 -18.28
C PRO A 157 -45.45 -19.34 -17.78
N THR A 158 -46.67 -18.86 -17.58
CA THR A 158 -47.78 -19.63 -16.98
C THR A 158 -48.45 -20.63 -17.95
N GLU A 159 -47.78 -21.05 -19.01
CA GLU A 159 -48.34 -22.00 -19.98
C GLU A 159 -47.74 -23.40 -19.81
N SER A 160 -48.57 -24.30 -19.29
CA SER A 160 -48.31 -25.70 -19.01
C SER A 160 -47.98 -26.48 -20.29
N THR A 161 -46.70 -26.50 -20.68
CA THR A 161 -46.22 -27.43 -21.69
C THR A 161 -45.79 -28.71 -20.98
N THR A 162 -46.61 -29.75 -21.09
CA THR A 162 -46.34 -31.07 -20.53
C THR A 162 -45.15 -31.72 -21.22
N LEU A 163 -44.01 -31.81 -20.54
CA LEU A 163 -42.89 -32.68 -20.92
C LEU A 163 -42.73 -33.81 -19.91
N PRO A 164 -42.23 -34.98 -20.34
CA PRO A 164 -42.24 -36.19 -19.53
C PRO A 164 -41.29 -36.04 -18.34
N THR A 165 -41.84 -35.91 -17.15
CA THR A 165 -41.10 -35.91 -15.89
C THR A 165 -40.40 -37.25 -15.74
N GLN A 166 -39.07 -37.25 -15.83
CA GLN A 166 -38.26 -38.41 -15.49
C GLN A 166 -38.44 -38.68 -13.99
N THR A 167 -39.28 -39.66 -13.65
CA THR A 167 -39.71 -39.99 -12.27
C THR A 167 -38.66 -40.73 -11.46
N ARG A 168 -37.44 -40.92 -12.00
CA ARG A 168 -36.33 -41.53 -11.27
C ARG A 168 -35.32 -40.44 -10.86
N PRO A 169 -34.83 -40.47 -9.61
CA PRO A 169 -33.73 -39.60 -9.19
C PRO A 169 -32.49 -39.88 -10.05
N TRP A 170 -31.78 -38.81 -10.41
CA TRP A 170 -30.54 -38.85 -11.18
C TRP A 170 -29.53 -39.81 -10.53
N GLN A 171 -28.89 -40.66 -11.33
CA GLN A 171 -27.85 -41.59 -10.89
C GLN A 171 -26.48 -41.22 -11.48
N ILE A 172 -25.41 -41.65 -10.82
CA ILE A 172 -24.03 -41.44 -11.29
C ILE A 172 -23.86 -42.11 -12.66
N GLY A 173 -23.63 -41.29 -13.69
CA GLY A 173 -23.56 -41.70 -15.09
C GLY A 173 -24.65 -41.09 -15.98
N ASP A 174 -25.74 -40.58 -15.40
CA ASP A 174 -26.73 -39.80 -16.14
C ASP A 174 -26.12 -38.44 -16.56
N ARG A 175 -26.46 -37.98 -17.78
CA ARG A 175 -25.96 -36.70 -18.30
C ARG A 175 -26.40 -35.55 -17.41
N VAL A 176 -25.45 -34.80 -16.87
CA VAL A 176 -25.74 -33.55 -16.15
C VAL A 176 -26.22 -32.52 -17.17
N ILE A 177 -27.41 -31.98 -16.95
CA ILE A 177 -28.00 -30.94 -17.79
C ILE A 177 -27.95 -29.65 -16.99
N GLU A 178 -27.32 -28.62 -17.56
CA GLU A 178 -27.21 -27.31 -16.92
C GLU A 178 -28.55 -26.58 -16.95
N PRO A 179 -28.88 -25.80 -15.90
CA PRO A 179 -30.07 -24.96 -15.88
C PRO A 179 -29.94 -23.85 -16.91
N SER A 180 -31.05 -23.51 -17.58
CA SER A 180 -31.09 -22.44 -18.58
C SER A 180 -31.29 -21.06 -17.97
N GLY A 181 -31.84 -20.99 -16.75
CA GLY A 181 -32.16 -19.71 -16.12
C GLY A 181 -32.55 -19.82 -14.65
N VAL A 182 -32.70 -18.65 -14.03
CA VAL A 182 -33.24 -18.47 -12.68
C VAL A 182 -34.61 -17.86 -12.81
N TYR A 183 -35.59 -18.48 -12.16
CA TYR A 183 -36.97 -18.03 -12.18
C TYR A 183 -37.48 -17.75 -10.76
N GLU A 184 -38.32 -16.73 -10.63
CA GLU A 184 -38.96 -16.35 -9.37
C GLU A 184 -40.38 -16.93 -9.27
N LEU A 185 -40.66 -17.63 -8.17
CA LEU A 185 -41.99 -18.14 -7.86
C LEU A 185 -42.86 -17.07 -7.18
N PRO A 186 -44.21 -17.20 -7.21
CA PRO A 186 -45.12 -16.25 -6.56
C PRO A 186 -44.91 -16.08 -5.04
N ASN A 187 -44.24 -17.04 -4.40
CA ASN A 187 -43.87 -16.99 -2.99
C ASN A 187 -42.49 -16.33 -2.76
N GLY A 188 -41.91 -15.68 -3.77
CA GLY A 188 -40.60 -14.99 -3.73
C GLY A 188 -39.40 -15.94 -3.72
N LYS A 189 -39.62 -17.24 -3.93
CA LYS A 189 -38.52 -18.23 -3.95
C LYS A 189 -37.92 -18.31 -5.35
N LEU A 190 -36.61 -18.16 -5.43
CA LEU A 190 -35.86 -18.38 -6.67
C LEU A 190 -35.61 -19.88 -6.91
N VAL A 191 -35.85 -20.32 -8.14
CA VAL A 191 -35.59 -21.69 -8.61
C VAL A 191 -34.74 -21.66 -9.86
N LEU A 192 -33.74 -22.54 -9.91
CA LEU A 192 -32.99 -22.82 -11.12
C LEU A 192 -33.82 -23.78 -11.98
N GLY A 193 -34.16 -23.34 -13.18
CA GLY A 193 -35.00 -24.08 -14.11
C GLY A 193 -34.29 -24.26 -15.45
N LYS A 194 -34.75 -25.24 -16.21
CA LYS A 194 -34.41 -25.35 -17.62
C LYS A 194 -35.66 -25.04 -18.42
N GLU A 195 -35.52 -24.14 -19.38
CA GLU A 195 -36.54 -23.90 -20.40
C GLU A 195 -36.72 -25.16 -21.24
N CYS A 196 -37.99 -25.49 -21.47
CA CYS A 196 -38.43 -26.67 -22.18
C CYS A 196 -38.41 -26.46 -23.69
#